data_AF-A0A951GHS6-F1
#
_entry.id   AF-A0A951GHS6-F1
#
_cell.length_a   1.000
_cell.length_b   1.000
_cell.length_c   1.000
_cell.angle_alpha   90.00
_cell.angle_beta   90.00
_cell.angle_gamma   90.00
#
_symmetry.space_group_name_H-M   'P 1'
#
loop_
_entity.id
_entity.type
_entity.pdbx_description
1 polymer ?
#
loop_
_entity_poly.entity_id
_entity_poly.type
_entity_poly.pdbx_seq_one_letter_code
_entity_poly.pdbx_strand_id
1 'polypeptide(L)'
;MFRDRSFRERFRADLRNPKPGTVFQGNWERVIIAAPVKPENAALADRTIADIAREAGREPLDVLLDLGLEENLDTGLIGRFFNAVDEGVEPLVKHKAGVIALSDAGAHLMYLCDAGFGLYLLGHWVRERGAFDLPEGARRLTSHQAGLYGIPDRGRIAVGAHADLLLFDPAAVGVSAPRRVNDLPGGGPRTLRDPIGVHGVFVNGVRVFDGKDYARLGKGPGQVLDRFLPAQAAPLSNAVQ
;
A
#
# COMPACT_ATOMS: atom_id res chain seq x y z
N MET A 1 6.91 8.19 31.04
CA MET A 1 5.87 7.14 30.89
C MET A 1 6.46 5.82 30.41
N PHE A 2 7.05 5.72 29.21
CA PHE A 2 7.49 4.43 28.65
C PHE A 2 8.63 3.71 29.41
N ARG A 3 9.40 4.40 30.27
CA ARG A 3 10.37 3.79 31.20
C ARG A 3 9.76 3.22 32.48
N ASP A 4 8.52 3.59 32.80
CA ASP A 4 7.86 3.19 34.05
C ASP A 4 7.42 1.72 33.97
N ARG A 5 7.96 0.89 34.87
CA ARG A 5 7.63 -0.53 34.96
C ARG A 5 6.13 -0.77 35.17
N SER A 6 5.49 0.05 36.02
CA SER A 6 4.06 -0.08 36.29
C SER A 6 3.22 0.14 35.03
N PHE A 7 3.62 1.07 34.17
CA PHE A 7 2.98 1.29 32.88
C PHE A 7 3.13 0.08 31.97
N ARG A 8 4.36 -0.47 31.85
CA ARG A 8 4.60 -1.65 31.00
C ARG A 8 3.79 -2.86 31.47
N GLU A 9 3.72 -3.11 32.78
CA GLU A 9 2.91 -4.20 33.32
C GLU A 9 1.43 -4.05 33.01
N ARG A 10 0.86 -2.84 33.17
CA ARG A 10 -0.54 -2.57 32.81
C ARG A 10 -0.77 -2.79 31.31
N PHE A 11 0.13 -2.30 30.46
CA PHE A 11 0.02 -2.48 29.01
C PHE A 11 0.09 -3.97 28.62
N ARG A 12 0.97 -4.78 29.24
CA ARG A 12 0.97 -6.24 29.02
C ARG A 12 -0.31 -6.90 29.51
N ALA A 13 -0.93 -6.41 30.58
CA ALA A 13 -2.20 -6.93 31.06
C ALA A 13 -3.34 -6.62 30.08
N ASP A 14 -3.34 -5.42 29.47
CA ASP A 14 -4.30 -5.03 28.43
C ASP A 14 -4.14 -5.86 27.15
N LEU A 15 -2.91 -6.12 26.71
CA LEU A 15 -2.65 -6.97 25.54
C LEU A 15 -3.09 -8.43 25.75
N ARG A 16 -3.00 -8.94 26.98
CA ARG A 16 -3.48 -10.27 27.34
C ARG A 16 -5.00 -10.37 27.43
N ASN A 17 -5.68 -9.24 27.60
CA ASN A 17 -7.14 -9.15 27.74
C ASN A 17 -7.70 -8.06 26.80
N PRO A 18 -7.57 -8.24 25.47
CA PRO A 18 -8.01 -7.23 24.52
C PRO A 18 -9.53 -7.01 24.63
N LYS A 19 -9.94 -5.76 24.57
CA LYS A 19 -11.37 -5.40 24.59
C LYS A 19 -11.95 -5.53 23.18
N PRO A 20 -13.27 -5.72 23.03
CA PRO A 20 -13.91 -5.64 21.72
C PRO A 20 -13.54 -4.34 21.00
N GLY A 21 -13.11 -4.45 19.74
CA GLY A 21 -12.64 -3.32 18.94
C GLY A 21 -11.14 -3.00 19.05
N THR A 22 -10.39 -3.69 19.91
CA THR A 22 -8.93 -3.56 19.97
C THR A 22 -8.28 -4.10 18.68
N VAL A 23 -7.66 -3.20 17.91
CA VAL A 23 -7.00 -3.50 16.62
C VAL A 23 -5.71 -4.30 16.80
N PHE A 24 -4.87 -3.91 17.76
CA PHE A 24 -3.60 -4.58 18.04
C PHE A 24 -3.73 -5.45 19.29
N GLN A 25 -3.57 -6.77 19.13
CA GLN A 25 -3.81 -7.75 20.19
C GLN A 25 -2.52 -8.47 20.60
N GLY A 26 -1.37 -7.80 20.49
CA GLY A 26 -0.07 -8.37 20.84
C GLY A 26 0.51 -9.31 19.79
N ASN A 27 0.03 -9.22 18.54
CA ASN A 27 0.58 -9.91 17.37
C ASN A 27 1.87 -9.22 16.90
N TRP A 28 2.94 -9.36 17.69
CA TRP A 28 4.24 -8.71 17.51
C TRP A 28 4.98 -9.14 16.25
N GLU A 29 4.64 -10.28 15.67
CA GLU A 29 5.11 -10.75 14.36
C GLU A 29 4.63 -9.88 13.19
N ARG A 30 3.64 -9.01 13.44
CA ARG A 30 3.11 -8.05 12.47
C ARG A 30 3.63 -6.64 12.66
N VAL A 31 4.51 -6.40 13.64
CA VAL A 31 5.15 -5.11 13.89
C VAL A 31 6.58 -5.17 13.37
N ILE A 32 6.86 -4.43 12.30
CA ILE A 32 8.16 -4.41 11.61
C ILE A 32 8.86 -3.08 11.89
N ILE A 33 10.16 -3.12 12.12
CA ILE A 33 11.00 -1.92 12.17
C ILE A 33 11.30 -1.49 10.74
N ALA A 34 10.73 -0.37 10.31
CA ALA A 34 10.84 0.12 8.94
C ALA A 34 12.01 1.08 8.74
N ALA A 35 12.23 1.97 9.71
CA ALA A 35 13.27 3.00 9.62
C ALA A 35 13.88 3.29 10.99
N PRO A 36 14.87 2.50 11.43
CA PRO A 36 15.74 2.88 12.55
C PRO A 36 16.45 4.19 12.21
N VAL A 37 16.61 5.08 13.19
CA VAL A 37 17.30 6.36 12.98
C VAL A 37 18.76 6.35 13.39
N LYS A 38 19.16 5.42 14.28
CA LYS A 38 20.54 5.30 14.71
C LYS A 38 21.33 4.31 13.85
N PRO A 39 22.58 4.63 13.45
CA PRO A 39 23.42 3.72 12.68
C PRO A 39 23.62 2.34 13.33
N GLU A 40 23.74 2.29 14.66
CA GLU A 40 23.90 1.04 15.42
C GLU A 40 22.67 0.11 15.32
N ASN A 41 21.49 0.66 15.05
CA ASN A 41 20.23 -0.08 14.91
C ASN A 41 19.86 -0.34 13.45
N ALA A 42 20.67 0.06 12.47
CA ALA A 42 20.36 -0.09 11.05
C ALA A 42 20.06 -1.55 10.66
N ALA A 43 20.73 -2.52 11.31
CA ALA A 43 20.51 -3.95 11.08
C ALA A 43 19.15 -4.48 11.59
N LEU A 44 18.40 -3.67 12.33
CA LEU A 44 17.04 -4.01 12.78
C LEU A 44 15.98 -3.74 11.71
N ALA A 45 16.31 -3.00 10.65
CA ALA A 45 15.40 -2.73 9.54
C ALA A 45 14.85 -4.04 8.94
N ASP A 46 13.58 -4.01 8.56
CA ASP A 46 12.80 -5.12 7.99
C ASP A 46 12.62 -6.35 8.91
N ARG A 47 13.07 -6.27 10.17
CA ARG A 47 12.85 -7.32 11.17
C ARG A 47 11.59 -7.07 11.97
N THR A 48 10.93 -8.14 12.42
CA THR A 48 9.78 -8.03 13.31
C THR A 48 10.23 -7.85 14.76
N ILE A 49 9.41 -7.15 15.56
CA ILE A 49 9.64 -7.03 17.01
C ILE A 49 9.66 -8.40 17.67
N ALA A 50 8.83 -9.34 17.21
CA ALA A 50 8.82 -10.71 17.71
C ALA A 50 10.14 -11.45 17.49
N ASP A 51 10.75 -11.32 16.30
CA ASP A 51 12.03 -11.97 16.00
C ASP A 51 13.16 -11.44 16.88
N ILE A 52 13.24 -10.12 17.02
CA ILE A 52 14.25 -9.46 17.85
C ILE A 52 14.08 -9.85 19.32
N ALA A 53 12.83 -9.86 19.81
CA ALA A 53 12.52 -10.25 21.17
C ALA A 53 12.92 -11.70 21.48
N ARG A 54 12.61 -12.62 20.55
CA ARG A 54 12.96 -14.03 20.67
C ARG A 54 14.48 -14.25 20.71
N GLU A 55 15.23 -13.60 19.82
CA GLU A 55 16.70 -13.71 19.80
C GLU A 55 17.35 -13.12 21.05
N ALA A 56 16.80 -12.01 21.56
CA ALA A 56 17.34 -11.35 22.75
C ALA A 56 16.85 -11.98 24.07
N GLY A 57 15.91 -12.92 24.04
CA GLY A 57 15.28 -13.47 25.25
C GLY A 57 14.51 -12.41 26.05
N ARG A 58 13.91 -11.43 25.37
CA ARG A 58 13.22 -10.27 25.97
C ARG A 58 11.74 -10.26 25.64
N GLU A 59 10.97 -9.53 26.44
CA GLU A 59 9.56 -9.26 26.14
C GLU A 59 9.42 -8.32 24.92
N PRO A 60 8.54 -8.64 23.95
CA PRO A 60 8.34 -7.81 22.77
C PRO A 60 7.98 -6.34 23.04
N LEU A 61 7.14 -6.09 24.06
CA LEU A 61 6.80 -4.73 24.47
C LEU A 61 8.03 -3.95 24.95
N ASP A 62 8.95 -4.62 25.65
CA ASP A 62 10.18 -3.97 26.13
C ASP A 62 11.11 -3.66 24.96
N VAL A 63 11.26 -4.59 24.00
CA VAL A 63 12.05 -4.33 22.79
C VAL A 63 11.52 -3.10 22.05
N LEU A 64 10.21 -3.02 21.82
CA LEU A 64 9.58 -1.87 21.16
C LEU A 64 9.85 -0.56 21.92
N LEU A 65 9.52 -0.53 23.22
CA LEU A 65 9.59 0.69 24.01
C LEU A 65 11.04 1.13 24.26
N ASP A 66 11.96 0.20 24.45
CA ASP A 66 13.37 0.51 24.65
C ASP A 66 14.02 1.02 23.37
N LEU A 67 13.74 0.41 22.21
CA LEU A 67 14.18 0.93 20.91
C LEU A 67 13.62 2.34 20.69
N GLY A 68 12.31 2.53 20.90
CA GLY A 68 11.70 3.84 20.77
C GLY A 68 12.34 4.87 21.72
N LEU A 69 12.59 4.53 22.99
CA LEU A 69 13.23 5.45 23.93
C LEU A 69 14.68 5.75 23.58
N GLU A 70 15.41 4.76 23.05
CA GLU A 70 16.77 4.92 22.58
C GLU A 70 16.84 5.88 21.40
N GLU A 71 15.85 5.83 20.51
CA GLU A 71 15.74 6.60 19.28
C GLU A 71 14.80 7.81 19.39
N ASN A 72 14.53 8.31 20.60
CA ASN A 72 13.64 9.46 20.86
C ASN A 72 12.23 9.37 20.22
N LEU A 73 11.74 8.14 20.01
CA LEU A 73 10.48 7.77 19.38
C LEU A 73 10.43 8.06 17.87
N ASP A 74 11.59 8.27 17.24
CA ASP A 74 11.69 8.58 15.82
C ASP A 74 11.74 7.34 14.91
N THR A 75 11.96 6.16 15.48
CA THR A 75 11.92 4.87 14.77
C THR A 75 10.61 4.71 13.99
N GLY A 76 10.71 4.51 12.68
CA GLY A 76 9.55 4.15 11.85
C GLY A 76 9.17 2.68 12.07
N LEU A 77 7.88 2.44 12.32
CA LEU A 77 7.31 1.10 12.48
C LEU A 77 6.19 0.87 11.45
N ILE A 78 6.10 -0.34 10.92
CA ILE A 78 4.99 -0.80 10.08
C ILE A 78 4.19 -1.84 10.87
N GLY A 79 2.90 -1.58 11.03
CA GLY A 79 1.94 -2.50 11.63
C GLY A 79 1.04 -3.14 10.57
N ARG A 80 1.16 -4.46 10.36
CA ARG A 80 0.32 -5.22 9.42
C ARG A 80 -0.87 -5.85 10.15
N PHE A 81 -1.86 -5.05 10.52
CA PHE A 81 -2.94 -5.53 11.41
C PHE A 81 -4.15 -6.12 10.69
N PHE A 82 -4.41 -5.69 9.45
CA PHE A 82 -5.52 -6.15 8.62
C PHE A 82 -4.99 -6.77 7.33
N ASN A 83 -5.69 -7.77 6.81
CA ASN A 83 -5.41 -8.35 5.48
C ASN A 83 -3.91 -8.66 5.28
N ALA A 84 -3.29 -9.23 6.31
CA ALA A 84 -1.83 -9.35 6.41
C ALA A 84 -1.28 -10.72 5.98
N VAL A 85 -2.17 -11.61 5.50
CA VAL A 85 -1.85 -12.98 5.11
C VAL A 85 -2.42 -13.22 3.73
N ASP A 86 -1.55 -13.49 2.76
CA ASP A 86 -1.92 -13.56 1.35
C ASP A 86 -2.98 -14.62 1.09
N GLU A 87 -2.92 -15.78 1.76
CA GLU A 87 -3.91 -16.86 1.62
C GLU A 87 -5.31 -16.42 2.03
N GLY A 88 -5.43 -15.49 2.98
CA GLY A 88 -6.70 -14.90 3.39
C GLY A 88 -7.16 -13.77 2.47
N VAL A 89 -6.23 -13.06 1.83
CA VAL A 89 -6.50 -11.90 0.96
C VAL A 89 -6.79 -12.32 -0.47
N GLU A 90 -6.13 -13.36 -0.98
CA GLU A 90 -6.26 -13.84 -2.36
C GLU A 90 -7.74 -14.09 -2.76
N PRO A 91 -8.56 -14.77 -1.93
CA PRO A 91 -9.98 -14.95 -2.23
C PRO A 91 -10.75 -13.62 -2.32
N LEU A 92 -10.39 -12.63 -1.50
CA LEU A 92 -11.04 -11.32 -1.46
C LEU A 92 -10.73 -10.50 -2.72
N VAL A 93 -9.46 -10.45 -3.13
CA VAL A 93 -9.05 -9.73 -4.34
C VAL A 93 -9.59 -10.38 -5.61
N LYS A 94 -9.74 -11.72 -5.62
CA LYS A 94 -10.32 -12.47 -6.74
C LYS A 94 -11.84 -12.40 -6.78
N HIS A 95 -12.49 -12.06 -5.67
CA HIS A 95 -13.94 -12.09 -5.55
C HIS A 95 -14.61 -11.28 -6.68
N LYS A 96 -15.70 -11.82 -7.25
CA LYS A 96 -16.40 -11.20 -8.40
C LYS A 96 -17.04 -9.86 -8.07
N ALA A 97 -17.46 -9.68 -6.82
CA ALA A 97 -17.98 -8.41 -6.31
C ALA A 97 -16.86 -7.49 -5.76
N GLY A 98 -15.62 -7.99 -5.72
CA GLY A 98 -14.46 -7.23 -5.30
C GLY A 98 -14.00 -6.29 -6.41
N VAL A 99 -13.85 -5.01 -6.06
CA VAL A 99 -13.29 -4.00 -6.95
C VAL A 99 -11.94 -3.61 -6.39
N ILE A 100 -10.89 -3.76 -7.20
CA ILE A 100 -9.55 -3.26 -6.86
C ILE A 100 -9.55 -1.76 -7.17
N ALA A 101 -10.12 -0.98 -6.27
CA ALA A 101 -10.22 0.46 -6.39
C ALA A 101 -9.89 1.09 -5.03
N LEU A 102 -9.44 2.35 -5.07
CA LEU A 102 -9.04 3.17 -3.92
C LEU A 102 -7.67 2.80 -3.33
N SER A 103 -6.74 3.76 -3.35
CA SER A 103 -5.50 3.70 -2.58
C SER A 103 -5.63 4.31 -1.18
N ASP A 104 -6.55 5.27 -0.98
CA ASP A 104 -6.59 6.16 0.19
C ASP A 104 -5.28 6.96 0.43
N ALA A 105 -4.39 6.97 -0.57
CA ALA A 105 -3.16 7.74 -0.52
C ALA A 105 -3.47 9.23 -0.62
N GLY A 106 -2.90 10.03 0.29
CA GLY A 106 -3.15 11.47 0.36
C GLY A 106 -3.97 11.92 1.57
N ALA A 107 -4.83 11.05 2.13
CA ALA A 107 -5.56 11.35 3.37
C ALA A 107 -4.71 11.08 4.63
N HIS A 108 -3.85 10.07 4.56
CA HIS A 108 -3.04 9.60 5.69
C HIS A 108 -1.53 9.67 5.39
N LEU A 109 -1.05 10.80 4.85
CA LEU A 109 0.30 10.96 4.28
C LEU A 109 1.46 10.48 5.19
N MET A 110 1.32 10.58 6.51
CA MET A 110 2.33 10.11 7.47
C MET A 110 2.27 8.60 7.76
N TYR A 111 1.10 7.98 7.60
CA TYR A 111 0.79 6.65 8.12
C TYR A 111 0.64 5.59 7.04
N LEU A 112 0.17 5.96 5.85
CA LEU A 112 -0.13 5.04 4.75
C LEU A 112 0.48 5.56 3.44
N CYS A 113 1.07 4.64 2.65
CA CYS A 113 1.59 4.94 1.32
C CYS A 113 1.15 3.87 0.31
N ASP A 114 -0.14 3.86 0.02
CA ASP A 114 -0.76 2.94 -0.94
C ASP A 114 -0.92 3.56 -2.33
N ALA A 115 -0.24 4.69 -2.61
CA ALA A 115 -0.25 5.32 -3.93
C ALA A 115 0.20 4.36 -5.04
N GLY A 116 1.00 3.35 -4.70
CA GLY A 116 1.47 2.30 -5.60
C GLY A 116 0.65 1.01 -5.61
N PHE A 117 -0.58 0.97 -5.07
CA PHE A 117 -1.38 -0.26 -4.97
C PHE A 117 -1.55 -0.99 -6.30
N GLY A 118 -1.70 -0.26 -7.42
CA GLY A 118 -1.81 -0.85 -8.75
C GLY A 118 -0.52 -1.55 -9.20
N LEU A 119 0.64 -0.94 -8.93
CA LEU A 119 1.93 -1.56 -9.23
C LEU A 119 2.18 -2.76 -8.31
N TYR A 120 1.76 -2.69 -7.05
CA TYR A 120 1.80 -3.83 -6.14
C TYR A 120 0.90 -4.97 -6.63
N LEU A 121 -0.31 -4.69 -7.15
CA LEU A 121 -1.15 -5.72 -7.77
C LEU A 121 -0.44 -6.42 -8.92
N LEU A 122 0.19 -5.67 -9.82
CA LEU A 122 0.91 -6.23 -10.97
C LEU A 122 2.18 -7.01 -10.54
N GLY A 123 2.95 -6.51 -9.59
CA GLY A 123 4.17 -7.18 -9.12
C GLY A 123 3.89 -8.41 -8.28
N HIS A 124 3.02 -8.26 -7.27
CA HIS A 124 2.78 -9.29 -6.28
C HIS A 124 1.67 -10.26 -6.71
N TRP A 125 0.46 -9.76 -6.98
CA TRP A 125 -0.70 -10.62 -7.25
C TRP A 125 -0.69 -11.23 -8.65
N VAL A 126 -0.14 -10.53 -9.66
CA VAL A 126 -0.01 -11.06 -11.02
C VAL A 126 1.30 -11.85 -11.19
N ARG A 127 2.46 -11.19 -11.08
CA ARG A 127 3.75 -11.83 -11.41
C ARG A 127 4.19 -12.87 -10.36
N GLU A 128 4.22 -12.52 -9.07
CA GLU A 128 4.78 -13.41 -8.04
C GLU A 128 3.84 -14.53 -7.63
N ARG A 129 2.56 -14.20 -7.41
CA ARG A 129 1.55 -15.14 -6.92
C ARG A 129 0.80 -15.88 -8.03
N GLY A 130 0.76 -15.34 -9.25
CA GLY A 130 -0.05 -15.91 -10.33
C GLY A 130 -1.56 -15.94 -10.02
N ALA A 131 -2.03 -15.08 -9.12
CA ALA A 131 -3.45 -15.03 -8.73
C ALA A 131 -4.34 -14.53 -9.88
N PHE A 132 -3.75 -13.72 -10.76
CA PHE A 132 -4.31 -13.27 -12.03
C PHE A 132 -3.25 -13.42 -13.13
N ASP A 133 -3.69 -13.62 -14.38
CA ASP A 133 -2.82 -13.35 -15.52
C ASP A 133 -2.68 -11.83 -15.76
N LEU A 134 -1.70 -11.45 -16.59
CA LEU A 134 -1.43 -10.03 -16.86
C LEU A 134 -2.64 -9.29 -17.49
N PRO A 135 -3.35 -9.85 -18.49
CA PRO A 135 -4.57 -9.23 -19.01
C PRO A 135 -5.65 -9.00 -17.95
N GLU A 136 -5.92 -9.97 -17.07
CA GLU A 136 -6.90 -9.83 -15.99
C GLU A 136 -6.45 -8.80 -14.95
N GLY A 137 -5.17 -8.81 -14.56
CA GLY A 137 -4.59 -7.80 -13.67
C GLY A 137 -4.73 -6.38 -14.24
N ALA A 138 -4.43 -6.20 -15.53
CA ALA A 138 -4.62 -4.94 -16.22
C ALA A 138 -6.12 -4.57 -16.28
N ARG A 139 -7.01 -5.52 -16.61
CA ARG A 139 -8.47 -5.30 -16.65
C ARG A 139 -9.00 -4.86 -15.29
N ARG A 140 -8.53 -5.50 -14.21
CA ARG A 140 -8.83 -5.21 -12.80
C ARG A 140 -8.25 -3.90 -12.32
N LEU A 141 -7.46 -3.15 -13.09
CA LEU A 141 -6.98 -1.80 -12.77
C LEU A 141 -7.47 -0.73 -13.76
N THR A 142 -8.17 -1.13 -14.82
CA THR A 142 -8.56 -0.24 -15.92
C THR A 142 -10.05 -0.38 -16.27
N SER A 143 -10.39 -1.24 -17.23
CA SER A 143 -11.74 -1.35 -17.79
C SER A 143 -12.79 -1.84 -16.81
N HIS A 144 -12.40 -2.59 -15.76
CA HIS A 144 -13.35 -3.00 -14.72
C HIS A 144 -13.89 -1.77 -13.96
N GLN A 145 -13.01 -0.88 -13.52
CA GLN A 145 -13.38 0.37 -12.85
C GLN A 145 -14.15 1.28 -13.79
N ALA A 146 -13.63 1.49 -15.01
CA ALA A 146 -14.25 2.39 -15.98
C ALA A 146 -15.69 1.92 -16.32
N GLY A 147 -15.93 0.62 -16.44
CA GLY A 147 -17.25 0.05 -16.67
C GLY A 147 -18.20 0.21 -15.49
N LEU A 148 -17.73 -0.03 -14.25
CA LEU A 148 -18.53 0.10 -13.04
C LEU A 148 -18.90 1.56 -12.73
N TYR A 149 -17.96 2.49 -12.92
CA TYR A 149 -18.18 3.92 -12.72
C TYR A 149 -18.79 4.61 -13.94
N GLY A 150 -18.99 3.89 -15.05
CA GLY A 150 -19.60 4.43 -16.26
C GLY A 150 -18.75 5.49 -16.95
N ILE A 151 -17.41 5.44 -16.84
CA ILE A 151 -16.51 6.43 -17.47
C ILE A 151 -16.34 6.06 -18.94
N PRO A 152 -16.94 6.82 -19.89
CA PRO A 152 -16.85 6.49 -21.30
C PRO A 152 -15.42 6.70 -21.81
N ASP A 153 -15.06 5.96 -22.87
CA ASP A 153 -13.84 6.16 -23.65
C ASP A 153 -12.52 6.07 -22.86
N ARG A 154 -12.53 5.42 -21.67
CA ARG A 154 -11.34 5.20 -20.82
C ARG A 154 -11.24 3.76 -20.33
N GLY A 155 -10.05 3.39 -19.85
CA GLY A 155 -9.77 2.07 -19.27
C GLY A 155 -9.55 0.95 -20.29
N ARG A 156 -9.50 1.25 -21.60
CA ARG A 156 -9.18 0.29 -22.67
C ARG A 156 -8.28 0.95 -23.70
N ILE A 157 -7.36 0.18 -24.28
CA ILE A 157 -6.59 0.61 -25.45
C ILE A 157 -7.42 0.31 -26.69
N ALA A 158 -8.09 1.33 -27.22
CA ALA A 158 -8.93 1.24 -28.41
C ALA A 158 -8.92 2.56 -29.19
N VAL A 159 -9.16 2.49 -30.50
CA VAL A 159 -9.32 3.68 -31.33
C VAL A 159 -10.50 4.51 -30.82
N GLY A 160 -10.28 5.82 -30.64
CA GLY A 160 -11.28 6.75 -30.10
C GLY A 160 -11.26 6.89 -28.58
N ALA A 161 -10.57 6.00 -27.84
CA ALA A 161 -10.40 6.13 -26.40
C ALA A 161 -9.37 7.22 -26.05
N HIS A 162 -9.46 7.77 -24.84
CA HIS A 162 -8.42 8.65 -24.31
C HIS A 162 -7.10 7.90 -24.17
N ALA A 163 -6.00 8.57 -24.52
CA ALA A 163 -4.65 8.02 -24.40
C ALA A 163 -4.12 8.10 -22.95
N ASP A 164 -4.83 7.44 -22.03
CA ASP A 164 -4.38 7.20 -20.66
C ASP A 164 -3.66 5.86 -20.60
N LEU A 165 -2.34 5.89 -20.48
CA LEU A 165 -1.50 4.71 -20.68
C LEU A 165 -0.45 4.58 -19.59
N LEU A 166 -0.14 3.34 -19.23
CA LEU A 166 0.99 2.97 -18.38
C LEU A 166 1.91 2.06 -19.20
N LEU A 167 3.16 2.48 -19.39
CA LEU A 167 4.21 1.65 -19.98
C LEU A 167 5.07 1.10 -18.84
N PHE A 168 5.20 -0.21 -18.75
CA PHE A 168 5.93 -0.89 -17.69
C PHE A 168 6.54 -2.21 -18.17
N ASP A 169 7.58 -2.67 -17.48
CA ASP A 169 8.17 -3.99 -17.62
C ASP A 169 7.43 -5.01 -16.73
N PRO A 170 6.73 -5.99 -17.30
CA PRO A 170 6.02 -7.00 -16.52
C PRO A 170 6.95 -7.87 -15.67
N ALA A 171 8.23 -8.00 -16.04
CA ALA A 171 9.20 -8.76 -15.24
C ALA A 171 9.62 -8.00 -13.97
N ALA A 172 9.61 -6.66 -13.99
CA ALA A 172 10.15 -5.82 -12.90
C ALA A 172 9.10 -5.00 -12.13
N VAL A 173 7.88 -4.82 -12.67
CA VAL A 173 6.87 -3.91 -12.11
C VAL A 173 6.62 -4.12 -10.61
N GLY A 174 6.58 -3.03 -9.85
CA GLY A 174 6.38 -3.09 -8.41
C GLY A 174 6.61 -1.76 -7.73
N VAL A 175 6.91 -1.84 -6.44
CA VAL A 175 7.03 -0.69 -5.54
C VAL A 175 8.22 -0.90 -4.59
N SER A 176 8.99 0.15 -4.35
CA SER A 176 10.10 0.11 -3.39
C SER A 176 9.63 -0.18 -1.96
N ALA A 177 10.59 -0.39 -1.05
CA ALA A 177 10.33 -0.22 0.38
C ALA A 177 9.82 1.21 0.66
N PRO A 178 8.95 1.41 1.67
CA PRO A 178 8.49 2.74 2.04
C PRO A 178 9.62 3.59 2.61
N ARG A 179 9.68 4.87 2.25
CA ARG A 179 10.59 5.86 2.82
C ARG A 179 9.83 7.07 3.36
N ARG A 180 10.30 7.63 4.47
CA ARG A 180 9.76 8.88 5.01
C ARG A 180 10.54 10.07 4.48
N VAL A 181 9.84 11.15 4.14
CA VAL A 181 10.41 12.43 3.74
C VAL A 181 9.69 13.58 4.40
N ASN A 182 10.38 14.72 4.55
CA ASN A 182 9.86 15.92 5.20
C ASN A 182 9.78 17.08 4.19
N ASP A 183 8.97 16.90 3.14
CA ASP A 183 8.91 17.79 1.98
C ASP A 183 7.54 18.44 1.76
N LEU A 184 6.61 18.29 2.70
CA LEU A 184 5.35 19.04 2.70
C LEU A 184 5.58 20.50 3.12
N PRO A 185 4.66 21.43 2.79
CA PRO A 185 4.72 22.80 3.28
C PRO A 185 4.93 22.85 4.80
N GLY A 186 5.92 23.63 5.25
CA GLY A 186 6.31 23.69 6.67
C GLY A 186 7.23 22.55 7.14
N GLY A 187 7.75 21.71 6.24
CA GLY A 187 8.64 20.59 6.59
C GLY A 187 7.89 19.36 7.12
N GLY A 188 6.60 19.26 6.82
CA GLY A 188 5.76 18.15 7.29
C GLY A 188 6.18 16.80 6.68
N PRO A 189 6.06 15.70 7.44
CA PRO A 189 6.45 14.37 6.97
C PRO A 189 5.39 13.73 6.07
N ARG A 190 5.82 12.90 5.12
CA ARG A 190 5.01 11.92 4.40
C ARG A 190 5.80 10.65 4.07
N THR A 191 5.09 9.57 3.82
CA THR A 191 5.66 8.29 3.39
C THR A 191 5.48 8.14 1.88
N LEU A 192 6.54 7.73 1.20
CA LEU A 192 6.59 7.52 -0.24
C LEU A 192 7.04 6.10 -0.58
N ARG A 193 6.61 5.63 -1.75
CA ARG A 193 7.13 4.42 -2.42
C ARG A 193 7.43 4.79 -3.86
N ASP A 194 8.62 4.46 -4.32
CA ASP A 194 9.05 4.76 -5.68
C ASP A 194 8.57 3.63 -6.62
N PRO A 195 8.13 3.96 -7.85
CA PRO A 195 7.68 2.96 -8.81
C PRO A 195 8.88 2.17 -9.36
N ILE A 196 8.74 0.84 -9.45
CA ILE A 196 9.75 -0.04 -10.06
C ILE A 196 9.19 -0.56 -11.38
N GLY A 197 10.04 -0.61 -12.42
CA GLY A 197 9.68 -1.16 -13.73
C GLY A 197 8.69 -0.30 -14.53
N VAL A 198 8.41 0.94 -14.12
CA VAL A 198 7.57 1.86 -14.89
C VAL A 198 8.45 2.69 -15.83
N HIS A 199 8.09 2.75 -17.11
CA HIS A 199 8.80 3.50 -18.15
C HIS A 199 8.04 4.74 -18.63
N GLY A 200 6.75 4.82 -18.33
CA GLY A 200 5.99 6.00 -18.69
C GLY A 200 4.56 5.97 -18.19
N VAL A 201 4.05 7.14 -17.82
CA VAL A 201 2.63 7.36 -17.55
C VAL A 201 2.17 8.46 -18.48
N PHE A 202 1.04 8.24 -19.15
CA PHE A 202 0.43 9.16 -20.08
C PHE A 202 -0.99 9.45 -19.62
N VAL A 203 -1.36 10.72 -19.65
CA VAL A 203 -2.71 11.19 -19.33
C VAL A 203 -3.17 12.05 -20.49
N ASN A 204 -4.29 11.68 -21.12
CA ASN A 204 -4.80 12.31 -22.34
C ASN A 204 -3.71 12.50 -23.42
N GLY A 205 -2.81 11.51 -23.57
CA GLY A 205 -1.74 11.51 -24.56
C GLY A 205 -0.47 12.28 -24.17
N VAL A 206 -0.47 12.99 -23.04
CA VAL A 206 0.70 13.72 -22.55
C VAL A 206 1.47 12.84 -21.56
N ARG A 207 2.77 12.65 -21.78
CA ARG A 207 3.65 11.93 -20.84
C ARG A 207 3.83 12.74 -19.57
N VAL A 208 3.29 12.27 -18.44
CA VAL A 208 3.37 12.92 -17.13
C VAL A 208 4.48 12.37 -16.24
N PHE A 209 4.96 11.16 -16.55
CA PHE A 209 6.11 10.53 -15.89
C PHE A 209 6.88 9.73 -16.93
N ASP A 210 8.21 9.77 -16.88
CA ASP A 210 9.07 9.14 -17.89
C ASP A 210 9.86 7.92 -17.42
N GLY A 211 9.47 7.37 -16.27
CA GLY A 211 10.19 6.29 -15.60
C GLY A 211 11.19 6.78 -14.56
N LYS A 212 11.50 8.08 -14.56
CA LYS A 212 12.41 8.68 -13.57
C LYS A 212 11.83 9.93 -12.94
N ASP A 213 11.39 10.88 -13.76
CA ASP A 213 10.98 12.21 -13.33
C ASP A 213 9.54 12.52 -13.77
N TYR A 214 8.83 13.30 -12.96
CA TYR A 214 7.54 13.86 -13.33
C TYR A 214 7.73 15.03 -14.30
N ALA A 215 6.88 15.12 -15.30
CA ALA A 215 6.91 16.21 -16.27
C ALA A 215 6.57 17.55 -15.59
N ARG A 216 7.39 18.59 -15.87
CA ARG A 216 7.11 19.98 -15.44
C ARG A 216 6.21 20.64 -16.47
N LEU A 217 4.90 20.62 -16.21
CA LEU A 217 3.89 21.16 -17.11
C LEU A 217 3.30 22.46 -16.54
N GLY A 218 3.16 23.50 -17.39
CA GLY A 218 2.50 24.75 -17.00
C GLY A 218 1.00 24.58 -16.69
N LYS A 219 0.37 23.56 -17.29
CA LYS A 219 -0.98 23.09 -17.00
C LYS A 219 -1.00 21.57 -17.11
N GLY A 220 -1.58 20.89 -16.11
CA GLY A 220 -1.73 19.43 -16.14
C GLY A 220 -2.67 18.97 -17.27
N PRO A 221 -2.43 17.79 -17.86
CA PRO A 221 -3.25 17.28 -18.97
C PRO A 221 -4.57 16.67 -18.50
N GLY A 222 -4.80 16.58 -17.19
CA GLY A 222 -6.03 16.04 -16.61
C GLY A 222 -7.27 16.84 -16.99
N GLN A 223 -8.40 16.15 -17.04
CA GLN A 223 -9.72 16.72 -17.31
C GLN A 223 -10.68 16.32 -16.20
N VAL A 224 -11.63 17.20 -15.88
CA VAL A 224 -12.76 16.86 -15.01
C VAL A 224 -13.62 15.85 -15.76
N LEU A 225 -13.93 14.72 -15.13
CA LEU A 225 -14.90 13.76 -15.64
C LEU A 225 -16.29 14.22 -15.18
N ASP A 226 -17.10 14.69 -16.12
CA ASP A 226 -18.45 15.23 -15.88
C ASP A 226 -19.56 14.43 -16.57
N ARG A 227 -19.18 13.42 -17.37
CA ARG A 227 -20.09 12.52 -18.09
C ARG A 227 -19.89 11.08 -17.64
N PHE A 228 -20.99 10.46 -17.21
CA PHE A 228 -21.02 9.05 -16.81
C PHE A 228 -22.19 8.34 -17.50
N LEU A 229 -21.92 7.16 -18.05
CA LEU A 229 -22.93 6.25 -18.57
C LEU A 229 -23.54 5.45 -17.42
N PRO A 230 -24.78 4.93 -17.56
CA PRO A 230 -25.31 3.96 -16.61
C PRO A 230 -24.32 2.82 -16.41
N ALA A 231 -24.13 2.39 -15.16
CA ALA A 231 -23.22 1.29 -14.85
C ALA A 231 -23.58 0.07 -15.70
N GLN A 232 -22.60 -0.42 -16.47
CA GLN A 232 -22.77 -1.65 -17.23
C GLN A 232 -22.62 -2.80 -16.25
N ALA A 233 -23.70 -3.17 -15.56
CA ALA A 233 -23.71 -4.40 -14.79
C ALA A 233 -23.58 -5.56 -15.78
N ALA A 234 -22.44 -6.27 -15.74
CA ALA A 234 -22.45 -7.63 -16.25
C ALA A 234 -23.54 -8.37 -15.44
N PRO A 235 -24.52 -9.03 -16.08
CA PRO A 235 -25.48 -9.82 -15.33
C PRO A 235 -24.68 -10.79 -14.47
N LEU A 236 -24.91 -10.76 -13.15
CA LEU A 236 -24.40 -11.80 -12.27
C LEU A 236 -24.97 -13.09 -12.82
N SER A 237 -24.15 -13.91 -13.48
CA SER A 237 -24.61 -15.23 -13.88
C SER A 237 -25.01 -15.94 -12.60
N ASN A 238 -26.29 -16.31 -12.51
CA ASN A 238 -26.78 -17.22 -11.51
C ASN A 238 -26.21 -18.61 -11.84
N ALA A 239 -24.91 -18.80 -11.62
CA ALA A 239 -24.33 -20.13 -11.50
C ALA A 239 -24.55 -20.57 -10.05
N VAL A 240 -25.80 -20.94 -9.76
CA VAL A 240 -26.10 -21.96 -8.77
C VAL A 240 -25.99 -23.28 -9.51
N GLN A 241 -24.95 -24.04 -9.23
CA GLN A 241 -24.92 -25.50 -9.15
C GLN A 241 -23.58 -25.93 -8.55
#